data_AF-A0A1I5AXN8-F1
#
_entry.id   AF-A0A1I5AXN8-F1
#
_cell.length_a   1.000
_cell.length_b   1.000
_cell.length_c   1.000
_cell.angle_alpha   90.00
_cell.angle_beta   90.00
_cell.angle_gamma   90.00
#
_symmetry.space_group_name_H-M   'P 1'
#
loop_
_entity.id
_entity.type
_entity.pdbx_description
1 polymer ?
#
loop_
_entity_poly.entity_id
_entity_poly.type
_entity_poly.pdbx_seq_one_letter_code
_entity_poly.pdbx_strand_id
1 'polypeptide(L)' 'MHTTPTHPHARPLWVLRWQDGEEWGHLSVVTTPGARPEFVEFVHRDPAFFANLAGSSRRDDPDGFREAWFTSSALVGA' A
#
# COMPACT_ATOMS: atom_id res chain seq x y z
N MET A 1 35.38 -9.25 -15.01
CA MET A 1 34.33 -9.63 -14.05
C MET A 1 33.42 -8.41 -13.91
N HIS A 2 32.21 -8.47 -14.47
CA HIS A 2 31.23 -7.38 -14.33
C HIS A 2 30.44 -7.62 -13.04
N THR A 3 30.69 -6.81 -12.02
CA THR A 3 29.81 -6.70 -10.85
C THR A 3 28.65 -5.78 -11.25
N THR A 4 27.49 -6.35 -11.56
CA THR A 4 26.24 -5.58 -11.66
C THR A 4 26.01 -4.86 -10.34
N PRO A 5 25.66 -3.56 -10.35
CA PRO A 5 25.17 -2.91 -9.13
C PRO A 5 23.89 -3.64 -8.74
N THR A 6 23.93 -4.36 -7.62
CA THR A 6 22.72 -4.71 -6.88
C THR A 6 22.05 -3.38 -6.56
N HIS A 7 21.05 -3.00 -7.37
CA HIS A 7 20.16 -1.91 -7.01
C HIS A 7 19.77 -2.13 -5.55
N PRO A 8 19.93 -1.13 -4.67
CA PRO A 8 19.51 -1.28 -3.28
C PRO A 8 18.07 -1.76 -3.34
N HIS A 9 17.79 -2.95 -2.80
CA HIS A 9 16.46 -3.56 -2.82
C HIS A 9 15.46 -2.47 -2.45
N ALA A 10 14.76 -1.93 -3.44
CA ALA A 10 13.76 -0.92 -3.21
C ALA A 10 12.72 -1.64 -2.35
N ARG A 11 12.54 -1.18 -1.10
CA ARG A 11 11.58 -1.80 -0.21
C ARG A 11 10.23 -1.78 -0.94
N PRO A 12 9.51 -2.91 -0.99
CA PRO A 12 8.22 -2.95 -1.67
C PRO A 12 7.32 -1.90 -1.03
N LEU A 13 6.73 -1.08 -1.89
CA LEU A 13 5.86 0.00 -1.48
C LEU A 13 4.42 -0.46 -1.67
N TRP A 14 3.72 -0.61 -0.56
CA TRP A 14 2.35 -1.09 -0.52
C TRP A 14 1.40 0.09 -0.57
N VAL A 15 0.30 -0.11 -1.27
CA VAL A 15 -0.75 0.88 -1.46
C VAL A 15 -2.06 0.23 -1.10
N LEU A 16 -2.74 0.75 -0.08
CA LEU A 16 -4.11 0.37 0.23
C LEU A 16 -5.04 1.49 -0.24
N ARG A 17 -6.03 1.14 -1.07
CA ARG A 17 -7.04 2.07 -1.58
C ARG A 17 -8.43 1.63 -1.16
N TRP A 18 -9.22 2.52 -0.54
CA TRP A 18 -10.58 2.22 -0.07
C TRP A 18 -11.49 3.44 -0.23
N GLN A 19 -12.81 3.29 -0.14
CA GLN A 19 -13.73 4.43 -0.11
C GLN A 19 -14.26 4.67 1.31
N ASP A 20 -14.73 5.90 1.57
CA ASP A 20 -15.40 6.18 2.84
C ASP A 20 -16.73 5.41 2.90
N GLY A 21 -16.99 4.73 4.02
CA GLY A 21 -18.16 3.89 4.21
C GLY A 21 -18.01 2.44 3.70
N GLU A 22 -17.04 2.14 2.85
CA GLU A 22 -16.76 0.76 2.42
C GLU A 22 -16.13 -0.06 3.56
N GLU A 23 -16.45 -1.35 3.58
CA GLU A 23 -15.87 -2.35 4.48
C GLU A 23 -14.65 -3.05 3.88
N TRP A 24 -14.31 -2.79 2.62
CA TRP A 24 -13.21 -3.44 1.93
C TRP A 24 -12.28 -2.42 1.26
N GLY A 25 -10.99 -2.74 1.21
CA GLY A 25 -9.97 -1.98 0.52
C GLY A 25 -9.18 -2.85 -0.45
N HIS A 26 -8.68 -2.26 -1.53
CA HIS A 26 -7.78 -2.89 -2.48
C HIS A 26 -6.33 -2.71 -2.03
N LEU A 27 -5.66 -3.82 -1.71
CA LEU A 27 -4.22 -3.83 -1.47
C LEU A 27 -3.49 -4.06 -2.79
N SER A 28 -2.52 -3.19 -3.06
CA SER A 28 -1.60 -3.30 -4.18
C SER A 28 -0.15 -3.14 -3.71
N VAL A 29 0.80 -3.64 -4.48
CA VAL A 29 2.24 -3.53 -4.21
C VAL A 29 2.99 -2.98 -5.41
N VAL A 30 3.95 -2.09 -5.15
CA VAL A 30 4.92 -1.58 -6.12
C VAL A 30 6.26 -2.23 -5.78
N THR A 31 6.62 -3.23 -6.57
CA THR A 31 7.86 -4.00 -6.42
C THR A 31 9.07 -3.28 -7.04
N THR A 32 8.82 -2.39 -8.00
CA THR A 32 9.84 -1.61 -8.73
C THR A 32 9.47 -0.12 -8.72
N PRO A 33 10.36 0.80 -8.31
CA PRO A 33 10.08 2.23 -8.34
C PRO A 33 9.65 2.71 -9.72
N GLY A 34 8.53 3.43 -9.80
CA GLY A 34 7.96 3.93 -11.05
C GLY A 34 7.13 2.91 -11.84
N ALA A 35 7.04 1.66 -11.37
CA ALA A 35 6.11 0.68 -11.93
C ALA A 35 4.67 0.92 -11.42
N ARG A 36 3.71 0.33 -12.14
CA ARG A 36 2.30 0.34 -11.75
C ARG A 36 2.10 -0.54 -10.51
N PRO A 37 1.26 -0.14 -9.53
CA PRO A 37 0.87 -1.02 -8.44
C PRO A 37 0.18 -2.27 -8.96
N GLU A 38 0.63 -3.43 -8.48
CA GLU A 38 0.05 -4.74 -8.79
C GLU A 38 -0.94 -5.13 -7.69
N PHE A 39 -2.14 -5.54 -8.09
CA PHE A 39 -3.17 -5.97 -7.12
C PHE A 39 -2.72 -7.24 -6.39
N VAL A 40 -2.93 -7.26 -5.08
CA VAL A 40 -2.60 -8.39 -4.21
C VAL A 40 -3.87 -9.05 -3.70
N GLU A 41 -4.68 -8.30 -2.95
CA GLU A 41 -5.87 -8.84 -2.29
C GLU A 41 -6.88 -7.75 -1.91
N PHE A 42 -8.07 -8.19 -1.53
CA PHE A 42 -9.05 -7.36 -0.83
C PHE A 42 -8.84 -7.49 0.67
N VAL A 43 -8.71 -6.36 1.35
CA VAL A 43 -8.51 -6.29 2.80
C VAL A 43 -9.79 -5.80 3.45
N HIS A 44 -10.27 -6.53 4.44
CA HIS A 44 -11.45 -6.12 5.20
C HIS A 44 -11.12 -5.00 6.18
N ARG A 45 -12.07 -4.09 6.38
CA ARG A 45 -12.00 -2.93 7.25
C ARG A 45 -12.15 -3.33 8.70
N ASP A 46 -11.07 -3.85 9.26
CA ASP A 46 -10.89 -3.80 10.70
C ASP A 46 -10.62 -2.34 11.13
N PRO A 47 -11.45 -1.72 12.00
CA PRO A 47 -11.26 -0.34 12.42
C PRO A 47 -9.90 -0.08 13.07
N ALA A 48 -9.31 -1.08 13.75
CA ALA A 48 -8.00 -0.95 14.36
C ALA A 48 -6.88 -0.99 13.32
N PHE A 49 -7.01 -1.81 12.28
CA PHE A 49 -6.09 -1.81 11.13
C PHE A 49 -5.98 -0.42 10.49
N PHE A 50 -7.11 0.22 10.18
CA PHE A 50 -7.14 1.55 9.55
C PHE A 50 -6.71 2.68 10.49
N ALA A 51 -6.92 2.56 11.80
CA ALA A 51 -6.39 3.51 12.78
C ALA A 51 -4.85 3.50 12.79
N ASN A 52 -4.22 2.33 12.62
CA ASN A 52 -2.76 2.22 12.50
C ASN A 52 -2.23 2.78 11.17
N LEU A 53 -3.07 2.83 10.13
CA LEU A 53 -2.74 3.48 8.86
C LEU A 53 -2.80 5.00 8.91
N ALA A 54 -3.32 5.62 9.99
CA ALA A 54 -3.42 7.08 10.12
C ALA A 54 -2.06 7.81 10.14
N GLY A 55 -0.96 7.09 10.37
CA GLY A 55 0.41 7.61 10.22
C GLY A 55 0.96 7.58 8.78
N SER A 56 0.20 7.04 7.84
CA SER A 56 0.55 6.95 6.42
C SER A 56 0.18 8.24 5.70
N SER A 57 0.90 8.61 4.66
CA SER A 57 0.57 9.76 3.80
C SER A 57 -0.81 9.55 3.17
N ARG A 58 -1.84 10.05 3.86
CA ARG A 58 -3.22 10.00 3.41
C ARG A 58 -3.37 10.97 2.26
N ARG A 59 -3.75 10.45 1.11
CA ARG A 59 -4.18 11.26 -0.03
C ARG A 59 -5.66 11.01 -0.25
N ASP A 60 -6.45 12.05 -0.13
CA ASP A 60 -7.84 12.04 -0.58
C ASP A 60 -7.80 12.26 -2.10
N ASP A 61 -8.08 11.20 -2.86
CA ASP A 61 -8.12 11.20 -4.33
C ASP A 61 -9.41 11.90 -4.78
N PRO A 62 -9.39 12.69 -5.89
CA PRO A 62 -10.59 13.38 -6.38
C PRO A 62 -11.73 12.43 -6.74
N ASP A 63 -11.44 11.16 -7.01
CA ASP A 63 -12.39 10.07 -7.25
C ASP A 63 -13.09 9.55 -5.97
N GLY A 64 -12.87 10.17 -4.81
CA GLY A 64 -13.50 9.80 -3.53
C GLY A 64 -12.86 8.59 -2.84
N PHE A 65 -11.74 8.10 -3.37
CA PHE A 65 -10.95 7.05 -2.75
C PHE A 65 -9.91 7.64 -1.79
N ARG A 66 -9.68 6.93 -0.69
CA ARG A 66 -8.58 7.16 0.23
C ARG A 66 -7.47 6.18 -0.07
N GLU A 67 -6.25 6.68 0.02
CA GLU A 67 -5.06 5.91 -0.27
C GLU A 67 -4.05 6.03 0.88
N ALA A 68 -3.47 4.90 1.27
CA ALA A 68 -2.38 4.82 2.24
C ALA A 68 -1.19 4.10 1.62
N TRP A 69 -0.02 4.74 1.72
CA TRP A 69 1.25 4.21 1.23
C TRP A 69 2.14 3.80 2.40
N PHE A 70 2.67 2.58 2.38
CA PHE A 70 3.50 2.05 3.46
C PHE A 70 4.53 1.04 2.95
N THR A 71 5.66 0.90 3.64
CA THR A 71 6.78 0.05 3.19
C THR A 71 6.80 -1.33 3.87
N SER A 72 5.76 -1.70 4.61
CA SER A 72 5.67 -2.97 5.34
C SER A 72 4.26 -3.54 5.29
N SER A 73 4.10 -4.74 4.73
CA SER A 73 2.82 -5.47 4.71
C SER A 73 2.40 -6.00 6.07
N ALA A 74 3.27 -5.97 7.09
CA ALA A 74 2.95 -6.42 8.44
C ALA A 74 1.77 -5.67 9.07
N LEU A 75 1.42 -4.50 8.53
CA LEU A 75 0.26 -3.75 8.98
C LEU A 75 -1.06 -4.44 8.57
N VAL A 76 -1.09 -5.22 7.48
CA VAL A 76 -2.33 -5.69 6.81
C VAL A 76 -2.89 -7.00 7.37
N GLY A 77 -2.11 -7.77 8.14
CA GLY A 77 -2.50 -9.10 8.63
C GLY A 77 -2.37 -9.30 10.15
N ALA A 78 -2.34 -8.21 10.92
CA ALA A 78 -2.23 -8.24 12.39
C ALA A 78 -3.61 -8.17 13.05
#